data_AF-A0A6N7LB50-F1
#
_entry.id   AF-A0A6N7LB50-F1
#
_cell.length_a   1.000
_cell.length_b   1.000
_cell.length_c   1.000
_cell.angle_alpha   90.00
_cell.angle_beta   90.00
_cell.angle_gamma   90.00
#
_symmetry.space_group_name_H-M   'P 1'
#
loop_
_entity.id
_entity.type
_entity.pdbx_description
1 polymer ?
#
loop_
_entity_poly.entity_id
_entity_poly.type
_entity_poly.pdbx_seq_one_letter_code
_entity_poly.pdbx_strand_id
1 'polypeptide(L)'
;MNKTVPAGAAILLDFIRETEVGRKDRASYDVIYANRQNRLKQPLTTMSFGDVVHAQEAWSKSHGSSAAGAYQFMRATLLGLAKEIPSLEGTDVFTPDLQDRLGFHLLKRRGYQAFVTGELSLVEFGKRLAQEWASLPVLADTRGNQQQVKRGQSYYAGDGLNKVLVKPEKVEAVLREVLAVARRRVEPEGQAAVRAAREKAAPASHAASKRRAVARSGRFWTWLLTAGGSLVTALKELNLVTLDWRVQLAILTVIVGFAVYAISSMPVVREALGLK
;
A
#
# COMPACT_ATOMS: atom_id res chain seq x y z
N MET A 1 5.71 -13.47 13.85
CA MET A 1 5.12 -12.31 13.16
C MET A 1 3.67 -12.14 13.57
N ASN A 2 3.24 -10.89 13.75
CA ASN A 2 1.87 -10.52 14.08
C ASN A 2 0.88 -10.96 12.99
N LYS A 3 -0.36 -11.29 13.38
CA LYS A 3 -1.49 -11.52 12.45
C LYS A 3 -1.94 -10.25 11.71
N THR A 4 -1.59 -9.05 12.19
CA THR A 4 -2.06 -7.76 11.64
C THR A 4 -1.20 -7.22 10.49
N VAL A 5 0.02 -7.75 10.29
CA VAL A 5 0.88 -7.37 9.17
C VAL A 5 0.63 -8.33 8.00
N PRO A 6 0.20 -7.86 6.82
CA PRO A 6 -0.02 -8.73 5.65
C PRO A 6 1.26 -9.46 5.23
N ALA A 7 1.13 -10.67 4.71
CA ALA A 7 2.28 -11.51 4.34
C ALA A 7 3.27 -10.83 3.37
N GLY A 8 2.77 -10.06 2.40
CA GLY A 8 3.64 -9.26 1.52
C GLY A 8 4.42 -8.17 2.28
N ALA A 9 3.78 -7.47 3.21
CA ALA A 9 4.43 -6.44 4.02
C ALA A 9 5.46 -7.06 4.98
N ALA A 10 5.13 -8.23 5.53
CA ALA A 10 6.03 -9.03 6.36
C ALA A 10 7.35 -9.36 5.64
N ILE A 11 7.29 -9.84 4.39
CA ILE A 11 8.49 -10.11 3.56
C ILE A 11 9.33 -8.84 3.39
N LEU A 12 8.68 -7.71 3.09
CA LEU A 12 9.38 -6.44 2.90
C LEU A 12 10.04 -5.95 4.20
N LEU A 13 9.34 -6.06 5.33
CA LEU A 13 9.87 -5.68 6.63
C LEU A 13 11.05 -6.57 7.06
N ASP A 14 10.98 -7.89 6.83
CA ASP A 14 12.11 -8.79 7.10
C ASP A 14 13.36 -8.40 6.30
N PHE A 15 13.18 -8.04 5.02
CA PHE A 15 14.26 -7.56 4.17
C PHE A 15 14.84 -6.22 4.65
N ILE A 16 13.98 -5.26 5.02
CA ILE A 16 14.42 -3.96 5.55
C ILE A 16 15.19 -4.17 6.86
N ARG A 17 14.66 -4.97 7.78
CA ARG A 17 15.30 -5.27 9.06
C ARG A 17 16.69 -5.89 8.88
N GLU A 18 16.81 -6.90 8.02
CA GLU A 18 18.11 -7.49 7.68
C GLU A 18 19.08 -6.44 7.11
N THR A 19 18.59 -5.55 6.25
CA THR A 19 19.41 -4.52 5.60
C THR A 19 19.88 -3.47 6.61
N GLU A 20 19.01 -3.02 7.51
CA GLU A 20 19.28 -1.97 8.49
C GLU A 20 20.22 -2.44 9.62
N VAL A 21 20.05 -3.66 10.11
CA VAL A 21 20.78 -4.14 11.30
C VAL A 21 21.68 -5.35 11.05
N GLY A 22 21.73 -5.86 9.81
CA GLY A 22 22.62 -6.95 9.41
C GLY A 22 22.25 -8.32 9.99
N ARG A 23 21.05 -8.50 10.53
CA ARG A 23 20.62 -9.73 11.23
C ARG A 23 19.11 -9.97 11.15
N LYS A 24 18.72 -11.24 11.33
CA LYS A 24 17.32 -11.73 11.20
C LYS A 24 16.71 -12.28 12.48
N ASP A 25 17.56 -12.61 13.44
CA ASP A 25 17.18 -13.19 14.73
C ASP A 25 16.51 -12.14 15.63
N ARG A 26 15.89 -12.58 16.72
CA ARG A 26 15.16 -11.69 17.65
C ARG A 26 15.98 -10.49 18.11
N ALA A 27 17.30 -10.64 18.25
CA ALA A 27 18.19 -9.57 18.66
C ALA A 27 18.20 -8.37 17.68
N SER A 28 17.71 -8.52 16.44
CA SER A 28 17.50 -7.40 15.51
C SER A 28 16.66 -6.27 16.11
N TYR A 29 15.69 -6.61 16.96
CA TYR A 29 14.75 -5.67 17.56
C TYR A 29 15.35 -4.85 18.71
N ASP A 30 16.54 -5.19 19.19
CA ASP A 30 17.24 -4.47 20.27
C ASP A 30 18.40 -3.61 19.79
N VAL A 31 18.69 -3.61 18.48
CA VAL A 31 19.84 -2.88 17.93
C VAL A 31 19.59 -1.38 18.01
N ILE A 32 20.53 -0.64 18.59
CA ILE A 32 20.58 0.83 18.48
C ILE A 32 21.80 1.24 17.67
N TYR A 33 21.81 2.49 17.23
CA TYR A 33 22.91 3.04 16.44
C TYR A 33 24.30 2.71 17.02
N ALA A 34 25.25 2.42 16.13
CA ALA A 34 26.61 1.99 16.46
C ALA A 34 26.72 0.75 17.36
N ASN A 35 25.68 -0.11 17.39
CA ASN A 35 25.61 -1.34 18.18
C ASN A 35 25.81 -1.10 19.69
N ARG A 36 25.27 0.01 20.21
CA ARG A 36 25.47 0.47 21.59
C ARG A 36 24.45 -0.10 22.59
N GLN A 37 23.62 -1.07 22.20
CA GLN A 37 22.51 -1.57 23.01
C GLN A 37 22.95 -2.22 24.32
N ASN A 38 24.19 -2.70 24.39
CA ASN A 38 24.79 -3.21 25.63
C ASN A 38 25.02 -2.12 26.71
N ARG A 39 24.89 -0.83 26.35
CA ARG A 39 24.96 0.30 27.28
C ARG A 39 23.59 0.69 27.85
N LEU A 40 22.52 0.08 27.37
CA LEU A 40 21.18 0.31 27.92
C LEU A 40 21.04 -0.46 29.24
N LYS A 41 20.29 0.12 30.19
CA LYS A 41 20.03 -0.51 31.50
C LYS A 41 19.17 -1.77 31.40
N GLN A 42 18.43 -1.90 30.30
CA GLN A 42 17.56 -3.02 29.98
C GLN A 42 17.48 -3.17 28.45
N PRO A 43 17.08 -4.34 27.92
CA PRO A 43 16.87 -4.52 26.49
C PRO A 43 15.86 -3.49 25.94
N LEU A 44 16.10 -3.01 24.72
CA LEU A 44 15.23 -2.01 24.09
C LEU A 44 13.77 -2.50 24.01
N THR A 45 13.59 -3.79 23.72
CA THR A 45 12.29 -4.45 23.59
C THR A 45 11.51 -4.60 24.90
N THR A 46 12.08 -4.25 26.05
CA THR A 46 11.37 -4.21 27.35
C THR A 46 11.06 -2.79 27.81
N MET A 47 11.57 -1.76 27.11
CA MET A 47 11.28 -0.36 27.40
C MET A 47 9.87 0.00 26.91
N SER A 48 9.22 0.96 27.58
CA SER A 48 8.02 1.58 27.01
C SER A 48 8.37 2.45 25.82
N PHE A 49 7.42 2.68 24.91
CA PHE A 49 7.57 3.54 23.75
C PHE A 49 8.01 4.95 24.18
N GLY A 50 7.40 5.48 25.25
CA GLY A 50 7.76 6.77 25.84
C GLY A 50 9.20 6.80 26.35
N ASP A 51 9.63 5.74 27.05
CA ASP A 51 11.03 5.63 27.51
C ASP A 51 12.02 5.59 26.35
N VAL A 52 11.69 4.88 25.26
CA VAL A 52 12.52 4.85 24.06
C VAL A 52 12.63 6.24 23.44
N VAL A 53 11.51 6.92 23.22
CA VAL A 53 11.48 8.28 22.66
C VAL A 53 12.25 9.27 23.52
N HIS A 54 12.14 9.17 24.85
CA HIS A 54 12.87 9.99 25.78
C HIS A 54 14.38 9.69 25.74
N ALA A 55 14.79 8.41 25.80
CA ALA A 55 16.19 8.01 25.75
C ALA A 55 16.89 8.43 24.45
N GLN A 56 16.17 8.37 23.32
CA GLN A 56 16.66 8.79 22.01
C GLN A 56 17.12 10.25 21.95
N GLU A 57 16.61 11.13 22.83
CA GLU A 57 17.02 12.53 22.90
C GLU A 57 18.50 12.68 23.25
N ALA A 58 18.99 11.86 24.17
CA ALA A 58 20.40 11.84 24.55
C ALA A 58 21.27 11.10 23.51
N TRP A 59 20.72 10.08 22.83
CA TRP A 59 21.49 9.22 21.91
C TRP A 59 22.05 9.96 20.71
N SER A 60 21.33 10.94 20.15
CA SER A 60 21.87 11.74 19.05
C SER A 60 23.20 12.42 19.43
N LYS A 61 23.33 12.88 20.69
CA LYS A 61 24.56 13.51 21.19
C LYS A 61 25.63 12.49 21.59
N SER A 62 25.25 11.39 22.22
CA SER A 62 26.20 10.42 22.80
C SER A 62 26.63 9.30 21.84
N HIS A 63 25.81 8.99 20.83
CA HIS A 63 26.04 7.92 19.87
C HIS A 63 26.15 8.42 18.43
N GLY A 64 25.72 9.64 18.13
CA GLY A 64 25.73 10.23 16.77
C GLY A 64 24.41 10.07 16.02
N SER A 65 23.48 9.24 16.52
CA SER A 65 22.13 9.10 15.97
C SER A 65 21.16 8.58 17.04
N SER A 66 19.87 8.86 16.85
CA SER A 66 18.79 8.31 17.68
C SER A 66 18.23 7.00 17.15
N ALA A 67 18.76 6.45 16.05
CA ALA A 67 18.21 5.25 15.42
C ALA A 67 18.13 4.05 16.38
N ALA A 68 16.96 3.41 16.42
CA ALA A 68 16.66 2.34 17.37
C ALA A 68 15.75 1.25 16.78
N GLY A 69 15.98 0.02 17.23
CA GLY A 69 15.19 -1.15 16.90
C GLY A 69 15.46 -1.70 15.50
N ALA A 70 14.64 -2.69 15.14
CA ALA A 70 14.72 -3.46 13.91
C ALA A 70 14.72 -2.61 12.64
N TYR A 71 14.00 -1.49 12.67
CA TYR A 71 13.78 -0.60 11.53
C TYR A 71 14.50 0.74 11.67
N GLN A 72 15.45 0.83 12.62
CA GLN A 72 16.28 2.02 12.88
C GLN A 72 15.45 3.32 12.99
N PHE A 73 14.35 3.27 13.77
CA PHE A 73 13.47 4.41 13.94
C PHE A 73 14.20 5.60 14.56
N MET A 74 14.14 6.76 13.92
CA MET A 74 14.60 8.02 14.51
C MET A 74 13.57 8.56 15.51
N ARG A 75 14.02 9.36 16.48
CA ARG A 75 13.11 10.00 17.46
C ARG A 75 11.98 10.77 16.80
N ALA A 76 12.31 11.57 15.77
CA ALA A 76 11.34 12.35 15.02
C ALA A 76 10.32 11.45 14.31
N THR A 77 10.75 10.30 13.79
CA THR A 77 9.86 9.31 13.17
C THR A 77 8.89 8.72 14.18
N LEU A 78 9.36 8.31 15.37
CA LEU A 78 8.48 7.80 16.42
C LEU A 78 7.48 8.86 16.91
N LEU A 79 7.92 10.10 17.10
CA LEU A 79 7.02 11.21 17.45
C LEU A 79 5.98 11.48 16.37
N GLY A 80 6.33 11.33 15.09
CA GLY A 80 5.37 11.41 13.99
C GLY A 80 4.35 10.27 14.04
N LEU A 81 4.82 9.04 14.22
CA LEU A 81 3.96 7.85 14.34
C LEU A 81 2.97 7.97 15.51
N ALA A 82 3.38 8.50 16.66
CA ALA A 82 2.49 8.75 17.79
C ALA A 82 1.39 9.77 17.49
N LYS A 83 1.62 10.72 16.58
CA LYS A 83 0.59 11.66 16.11
C LYS A 83 -0.34 11.02 15.08
N GLU A 84 0.18 10.09 14.28
CA GLU A 84 -0.57 9.43 13.21
C GLU A 84 -1.41 8.23 13.72
N ILE A 85 -1.06 7.65 14.88
CA ILE A 85 -1.69 6.44 15.42
C ILE A 85 -2.33 6.79 16.78
N PRO A 86 -3.64 7.10 16.83
CA PRO A 86 -4.31 7.52 18.07
C PRO A 86 -4.30 6.47 19.19
N SER A 87 -4.12 5.20 18.86
CA SER A 87 -4.06 4.10 19.82
C SER A 87 -2.66 3.76 20.32
N LEU A 88 -1.63 4.50 19.89
CA LEU A 88 -0.26 4.32 20.37
C LEU A 88 -0.05 5.15 21.64
N GLU A 89 0.20 4.49 22.75
CA GLU A 89 0.42 5.12 24.04
C GLU A 89 1.90 5.11 24.43
N GLY A 90 2.31 6.10 25.24
CA GLY A 90 3.68 6.14 25.78
C GLY A 90 4.03 4.92 26.64
N THR A 91 3.03 4.29 27.24
CA THR A 91 3.11 3.11 28.11
C THR A 91 3.24 1.80 27.32
N ASP A 92 2.98 1.80 26.01
CA ASP A 92 3.08 0.61 25.18
C ASP A 92 4.52 0.08 25.18
N VAL A 93 4.71 -1.22 25.45
CA VAL A 93 6.05 -1.81 25.45
C VAL A 93 6.57 -1.91 24.01
N PHE A 94 7.82 -1.50 23.78
CA PHE A 94 8.50 -1.46 22.48
C PHE A 94 8.93 -2.84 21.94
N THR A 95 8.01 -3.79 22.08
CA THR A 95 8.14 -5.19 21.68
C THR A 95 8.43 -5.34 20.18
N PRO A 96 8.97 -6.50 19.76
CA PRO A 96 9.10 -6.82 18.34
C PRO A 96 7.79 -6.65 17.54
N ASP A 97 6.67 -7.02 18.16
CA ASP A 97 5.33 -6.89 17.58
C ASP A 97 4.95 -5.42 17.31
N LEU A 98 5.16 -4.56 18.30
CA LEU A 98 4.92 -3.13 18.14
C LEU A 98 5.82 -2.54 17.05
N GLN A 99 7.11 -2.88 17.05
CA GLN A 99 8.04 -2.43 16.02
C GLN A 99 7.60 -2.85 14.61
N ASP A 100 7.14 -4.08 14.41
CA ASP A 100 6.62 -4.55 13.11
C ASP A 100 5.38 -3.75 12.68
N ARG A 101 4.47 -3.45 13.61
CA ARG A 101 3.27 -2.64 13.33
C ARG A 101 3.64 -1.21 12.95
N LEU A 102 4.59 -0.59 13.65
CA LEU A 102 5.11 0.74 13.34
C LEU A 102 5.82 0.75 11.98
N GLY A 103 6.66 -0.25 11.70
CA GLY A 103 7.30 -0.43 10.40
C GLY A 103 6.29 -0.58 9.27
N PHE A 104 5.23 -1.38 9.48
CA PHE A 104 4.15 -1.51 8.51
C PHE A 104 3.40 -0.18 8.29
N HIS A 105 3.22 0.62 9.34
CA HIS A 105 2.63 1.95 9.20
C HIS A 105 3.48 2.87 8.33
N LEU A 106 4.82 2.81 8.45
CA LEU A 106 5.73 3.52 7.55
C LEU A 106 5.61 3.03 6.09
N LEU A 107 5.46 1.73 5.87
CA LEU A 107 5.21 1.19 4.52
C LEU A 107 3.90 1.75 3.92
N LYS A 108 2.82 1.80 4.70
CA LYS A 108 1.55 2.41 4.26
C LYS A 108 1.76 3.88 3.90
N ARG A 109 2.48 4.65 4.73
CA ARG A 109 2.82 6.05 4.47
C ARG A 109 3.57 6.25 3.15
N ARG A 110 4.42 5.29 2.77
CA ARG A 110 5.14 5.30 1.48
C ARG A 110 4.35 4.74 0.30
N GLY A 111 3.09 4.37 0.50
CA GLY A 111 2.19 3.94 -0.56
C GLY A 111 2.16 2.44 -0.81
N TYR A 112 2.44 1.62 0.22
CA TYR A 112 2.38 0.16 0.11
C TYR A 112 1.05 -0.35 -0.47
N GLN A 113 -0.09 0.24 -0.06
CA GLN A 113 -1.41 -0.13 -0.58
C GLN A 113 -1.51 0.12 -2.10
N ALA A 114 -1.21 1.34 -2.54
CA ALA A 114 -1.19 1.70 -3.96
C ALA A 114 -0.22 0.83 -4.77
N PHE A 115 0.92 0.44 -4.17
CA PHE A 115 1.86 -0.48 -4.80
C PHE A 115 1.25 -1.86 -5.02
N VAL A 116 0.65 -2.47 -4.00
CA VAL A 116 0.09 -3.83 -4.14
C VAL A 116 -1.18 -3.87 -5.00
N THR A 117 -1.96 -2.79 -5.05
CA THR A 117 -3.12 -2.64 -5.96
C THR A 117 -2.72 -2.30 -7.39
N GLY A 118 -1.47 -1.92 -7.64
CA GLY A 118 -0.95 -1.61 -8.98
C GLY A 118 -1.11 -0.15 -9.41
N GLU A 119 -1.56 0.73 -8.53
CA GLU A 119 -1.65 2.17 -8.74
C GLU A 119 -0.27 2.86 -8.64
N LEU A 120 0.68 2.24 -7.92
CA LEU A 120 2.05 2.74 -7.78
C LEU A 120 3.04 1.76 -8.42
N SER A 121 3.91 2.26 -9.29
CA SER A 121 4.92 1.44 -9.95
C SER A 121 5.99 0.95 -8.97
N LEU A 122 6.66 -0.15 -9.31
CA LEU A 122 7.76 -0.70 -8.51
C LEU A 122 8.90 0.31 -8.32
N VAL A 123 9.28 1.01 -9.38
CA VAL A 123 10.37 2.00 -9.34
C VAL A 123 10.00 3.18 -8.44
N GLU A 124 8.76 3.68 -8.55
CA GLU A 124 8.30 4.79 -7.70
C GLU A 124 8.17 4.37 -6.24
N PHE A 125 7.62 3.18 -5.97
CA PHE A 125 7.56 2.65 -4.61
C PHE A 125 8.96 2.46 -4.03
N GLY A 126 9.91 1.91 -4.80
CA GLY A 126 11.31 1.80 -4.39
C GLY A 126 11.95 3.15 -4.05
N LYS A 127 11.68 4.20 -4.83
CA LYS A 127 12.12 5.57 -4.49
C LYS A 127 11.51 6.04 -3.17
N ARG A 128 10.22 5.82 -2.93
CA ARG A 128 9.55 6.20 -1.68
C ARG A 128 10.07 5.41 -0.48
N LEU A 129 10.45 4.14 -0.66
CA LEU A 129 11.13 3.37 0.37
C LEU A 129 12.52 3.96 0.70
N ALA A 130 13.30 4.36 -0.31
CA ALA A 130 14.60 5.00 -0.11
C ALA A 130 14.52 6.37 0.60
N GLN A 131 13.35 7.02 0.60
CA GLN A 131 13.07 8.23 1.39
C GLN A 131 12.71 7.94 2.86
N GLU A 132 12.49 6.69 3.23
CA GLU A 132 12.21 6.26 4.60
C GLU A 132 13.43 5.57 5.20
N TRP A 133 14.03 4.65 4.44
CA TRP A 133 15.21 3.88 4.82
C TRP A 133 16.37 4.23 3.90
N ALA A 134 17.30 5.04 4.42
CA ALA A 134 18.44 5.55 3.65
C ALA A 134 19.44 4.46 3.21
N SER A 135 19.35 3.27 3.82
CA SER A 135 20.09 2.06 3.45
C SER A 135 19.67 1.48 2.09
N LEU A 136 18.48 1.84 1.62
CA LEU A 136 17.94 1.39 0.35
C LEU A 136 18.36 2.33 -0.80
N PRO A 137 18.72 1.80 -1.97
CA PRO A 137 19.03 2.60 -3.14
C PRO A 137 17.78 3.13 -3.84
N VAL A 138 17.92 4.22 -4.59
CA VAL A 138 16.98 4.54 -5.66
C VAL A 138 17.08 3.53 -6.81
N LEU A 139 15.95 3.21 -7.45
CA LEU A 139 15.88 2.18 -8.49
C LEU A 139 15.97 2.73 -9.92
N ALA A 140 16.02 4.05 -10.07
CA ALA A 140 16.23 4.75 -11.33
C ALA A 140 16.88 6.11 -11.06
N ASP A 141 17.42 6.72 -12.10
CA ASP A 141 17.93 8.09 -12.04
C ASP A 141 16.78 9.05 -11.67
N THR A 142 16.99 9.87 -10.64
CA THR A 142 15.92 10.71 -10.09
C THR A 142 16.47 11.92 -9.35
N ARG A 143 15.57 12.82 -8.95
CA ARG A 143 15.88 13.91 -8.02
C ARG A 143 15.93 13.34 -6.60
N GLY A 144 17.13 13.29 -6.04
CA GLY A 144 17.36 13.00 -4.62
C GLY A 144 17.11 14.24 -3.76
N ASN A 145 17.41 14.12 -2.47
CA ASN A 145 17.16 15.18 -1.49
C ASN A 145 17.86 16.50 -1.84
N GLN A 146 19.12 16.43 -2.27
CA GLN A 146 19.94 17.63 -2.55
C GLN A 146 20.32 17.75 -4.03
N GLN A 147 20.47 16.63 -4.73
CA GLN A 147 21.01 16.57 -6.08
C GLN A 147 20.34 15.49 -6.92
N GLN A 148 20.68 15.44 -8.21
CA GLN A 148 20.35 14.28 -9.04
C GLN A 148 21.14 13.07 -8.54
N VAL A 149 20.45 11.94 -8.40
CA VAL A 149 21.05 10.68 -7.96
C VAL A 149 20.80 9.62 -9.02
N LYS A 150 21.80 8.79 -9.25
CA LYS A 150 21.74 7.68 -10.18
C LYS A 150 21.18 6.43 -9.51
N ARG A 151 20.63 5.51 -10.30
CA ARG A 151 20.25 4.17 -9.85
C ARG A 151 21.38 3.54 -9.00
N GLY A 152 21.02 3.00 -7.83
CA GLY A 152 21.99 2.40 -6.90
C GLY A 152 22.55 3.35 -5.86
N GLN A 153 22.32 4.66 -5.96
CA GLN A 153 22.72 5.64 -4.94
C GLN A 153 21.62 5.81 -3.88
N SER A 154 22.00 6.34 -2.70
CA SER A 154 21.03 6.72 -1.67
C SER A 154 20.21 7.91 -2.16
N TYR A 155 18.94 7.99 -1.75
CA TYR A 155 18.13 9.19 -1.96
C TYR A 155 18.79 10.45 -1.33
N TYR A 156 19.60 10.25 -0.30
CA TYR A 156 20.31 11.29 0.44
C TYR A 156 21.78 11.46 0.01
N ALA A 157 22.19 10.91 -1.14
CA ALA A 157 23.56 11.05 -1.60
C ALA A 157 23.98 12.54 -1.65
N GLY A 158 25.15 12.84 -1.07
CA GLY A 158 25.68 14.20 -0.91
C GLY A 158 25.84 14.66 0.54
N ASP A 159 25.17 14.00 1.49
CA ASP A 159 25.25 14.37 2.92
C ASP A 159 26.49 13.84 3.67
N GLY A 160 27.23 12.89 3.07
CA GLY A 160 28.40 12.25 3.69
C GLY A 160 28.08 11.30 4.84
N LEU A 161 26.81 11.09 5.18
CA LEU A 161 26.35 10.32 6.33
C LEU A 161 25.64 9.03 5.91
N ASN A 162 24.74 9.12 4.93
CA ASN A 162 23.89 8.01 4.52
C ASN A 162 24.58 7.10 3.50
N LYS A 163 24.42 5.78 3.69
CA LYS A 163 25.05 4.76 2.85
C LYS A 163 24.04 3.70 2.43
N VAL A 164 24.11 3.33 1.15
CA VAL A 164 23.37 2.19 0.61
C VAL A 164 24.03 0.90 1.05
N LEU A 165 23.23 -0.07 1.52
CA LEU A 165 23.71 -1.36 2.01
C LEU A 165 23.28 -2.53 1.11
N VAL A 166 22.48 -2.27 0.08
CA VAL A 166 21.94 -3.31 -0.81
C VAL A 166 21.88 -2.85 -2.27
N LYS A 167 22.06 -3.78 -3.20
CA LYS A 167 21.97 -3.50 -4.64
C LYS A 167 20.52 -3.33 -5.11
N PRO A 168 20.23 -2.45 -6.09
CA PRO A 168 18.89 -2.24 -6.63
C PRO A 168 18.18 -3.53 -7.08
N GLU A 169 18.92 -4.46 -7.71
CA GLU A 169 18.35 -5.71 -8.24
C GLU A 169 17.74 -6.57 -7.13
N LYS A 170 18.34 -6.54 -5.94
CA LYS A 170 17.84 -7.27 -4.77
C LYS A 170 16.55 -6.63 -4.26
N VAL A 171 16.48 -5.30 -4.20
CA VAL A 171 15.26 -4.58 -3.84
C VAL A 171 14.15 -4.88 -4.84
N GLU A 172 14.43 -4.80 -6.14
CA GLU A 172 13.48 -5.12 -7.21
C GLU A 172 12.96 -6.57 -7.11
N ALA A 173 13.85 -7.53 -6.80
CA ALA A 173 13.47 -8.92 -6.61
C ALA A 173 12.51 -9.10 -5.41
N VAL A 174 12.83 -8.49 -4.27
CA VAL A 174 11.96 -8.52 -3.08
C VAL A 174 10.62 -7.86 -3.37
N LEU A 175 10.60 -6.69 -4.03
CA LEU A 175 9.35 -6.00 -4.38
C LEU A 175 8.47 -6.83 -5.33
N ARG A 176 9.06 -7.57 -6.28
CA ARG A 176 8.32 -8.53 -7.12
C ARG A 176 7.72 -9.67 -6.31
N GLU A 177 8.47 -10.22 -5.35
CA GLU A 177 7.97 -11.26 -4.44
C GLU A 177 6.82 -10.76 -3.58
N VAL A 178 6.95 -9.56 -2.99
CA VAL A 178 5.92 -8.87 -2.21
C VAL A 178 4.63 -8.74 -3.01
N LEU A 179 4.72 -8.28 -4.27
CA LEU A 179 3.56 -8.18 -5.16
C LEU A 179 2.91 -9.53 -5.44
N ALA A 180 3.71 -10.55 -5.74
CA ALA A 180 3.22 -11.89 -6.02
C ALA A 180 2.51 -12.51 -4.80
N VAL A 181 2.99 -12.26 -3.58
CA VAL A 181 2.37 -12.75 -2.34
C VAL A 181 1.12 -11.95 -1.99
N ALA A 182 1.15 -10.62 -2.14
CA ALA A 182 -0.01 -9.77 -1.86
C ALA A 182 -1.18 -10.08 -2.80
N ARG A 183 -0.92 -10.24 -4.11
CA ARG A 183 -1.97 -10.51 -5.11
C ARG A 183 -2.56 -11.91 -5.02
N ARG A 184 -1.74 -12.91 -4.66
CA ARG A 184 -2.21 -14.28 -4.39
C ARG A 184 -3.21 -14.38 -3.24
N ARG A 185 -3.39 -13.35 -2.41
CA ARG A 185 -4.46 -13.30 -1.39
C ARG A 185 -5.70 -12.54 -1.83
N VAL A 186 -5.58 -11.63 -2.80
CA VAL A 186 -6.73 -10.92 -3.40
C VAL A 186 -7.50 -11.84 -4.34
N GLU A 187 -6.80 -12.69 -5.11
CA GLU A 187 -7.42 -13.66 -6.02
C GLU A 187 -8.28 -14.77 -5.36
N PRO A 188 -7.90 -15.41 -4.22
CA PRO A 188 -8.67 -16.50 -3.64
C PRO A 188 -10.05 -16.07 -3.11
N GLU A 189 -10.24 -14.82 -2.69
CA GLU A 189 -11.56 -14.36 -2.21
C GLU A 189 -12.48 -13.96 -3.37
N GLY A 190 -11.96 -13.24 -4.36
CA GLY A 190 -12.74 -12.78 -5.52
C GLY A 190 -13.05 -13.89 -6.53
N GLN A 191 -12.09 -14.79 -6.80
CA GLN A 191 -12.29 -15.85 -7.80
C GLN A 191 -13.05 -17.06 -7.24
N ALA A 192 -12.93 -17.38 -5.94
CA ALA A 192 -13.74 -18.44 -5.33
C ALA A 192 -15.22 -18.06 -5.29
N ALA A 193 -15.55 -16.80 -4.99
CA ALA A 193 -16.93 -16.31 -5.04
C ALA A 193 -17.51 -16.33 -6.45
N VAL A 194 -16.73 -15.91 -7.46
CA VAL A 194 -17.17 -15.92 -8.87
C VAL A 194 -17.26 -17.35 -9.43
N ARG A 195 -16.33 -18.25 -9.07
CA ARG A 195 -16.39 -19.67 -9.45
C ARG A 195 -17.54 -20.40 -8.78
N ALA A 196 -17.76 -20.19 -7.48
CA ALA A 196 -18.90 -20.77 -6.75
C ALA A 196 -20.24 -20.24 -7.27
N ALA A 197 -20.32 -18.97 -7.67
CA ALA A 197 -21.51 -18.41 -8.32
C ALA A 197 -21.74 -19.00 -9.71
N ARG A 198 -20.67 -19.22 -10.50
CA ARG A 198 -20.74 -19.82 -11.84
C ARG A 198 -21.09 -21.31 -11.80
N GLU A 199 -20.62 -22.02 -10.77
CA GLU A 199 -20.87 -23.44 -10.54
C GLU A 199 -22.29 -23.68 -10.00
N LYS A 200 -22.82 -22.78 -9.17
CA LYS A 200 -24.25 -22.76 -8.77
C LYS A 200 -25.20 -22.35 -9.90
N ALA A 201 -24.72 -21.67 -10.93
CA ALA A 201 -25.52 -21.15 -12.03
C ALA A 201 -25.49 -22.02 -13.30
N ALA A 202 -24.86 -23.18 -13.28
CA ALA A 202 -24.85 -24.10 -14.42
C ALA A 202 -26.00 -25.11 -14.30
N PRO A 203 -27.07 -25.04 -15.12
CA PRO A 203 -28.02 -26.13 -15.23
C PRO A 203 -27.46 -27.21 -16.16
N ALA A 204 -27.68 -28.47 -15.80
CA ALA A 204 -27.33 -29.64 -16.58
C ALA A 204 -28.21 -29.78 -17.84
N SER A 205 -27.57 -30.26 -18.90
CA SER A 205 -28.11 -30.94 -20.09
C SER A 205 -28.66 -30.11 -21.26
N HIS A 206 -28.17 -30.50 -22.44
CA HIS A 206 -28.61 -30.11 -23.77
C HIS A 206 -30.02 -30.61 -24.09
N ALA A 207 -30.84 -29.74 -24.67
CA ALA A 207 -31.80 -30.11 -25.70
C ALA A 207 -32.08 -28.89 -26.59
N ALA A 208 -31.97 -29.10 -27.91
CA ALA A 208 -32.17 -28.10 -28.94
C ALA A 208 -33.59 -27.50 -28.89
N SER A 209 -33.73 -26.17 -29.03
CA SER A 209 -34.97 -25.59 -29.57
C SER A 209 -34.74 -24.23 -30.24
N LYS A 210 -35.59 -23.96 -31.24
CA LYS A 210 -35.46 -22.99 -32.32
C LYS A 210 -35.55 -21.52 -31.87
N ARG A 211 -34.96 -20.66 -32.70
CA ARG A 211 -35.08 -19.19 -32.69
C ARG A 211 -36.53 -18.74 -32.45
N ARG A 212 -36.76 -17.87 -31.46
CA ARG A 212 -37.98 -17.06 -31.35
C ARG A 212 -37.69 -15.68 -30.78
N ALA A 213 -38.48 -14.72 -31.26
CA ALA A 213 -38.29 -13.28 -31.20
C ALA A 213 -38.33 -12.69 -29.77
N VAL A 214 -37.56 -11.62 -29.60
CA VAL A 214 -37.49 -10.81 -28.38
C VAL A 214 -38.79 -10.02 -28.22
N ALA A 215 -39.62 -10.43 -27.27
CA ALA A 215 -40.74 -9.64 -26.77
C ALA A 215 -40.48 -9.26 -25.31
N ARG A 216 -40.36 -7.94 -25.08
CA ARG A 216 -40.54 -7.16 -23.85
C ARG A 216 -40.42 -7.95 -22.53
N SER A 217 -39.22 -7.94 -21.94
CA SER A 217 -39.04 -8.44 -20.56
C SER A 217 -38.95 -7.27 -19.57
N GLY A 218 -39.85 -7.26 -18.60
CA GLY A 218 -39.89 -6.33 -17.45
C GLY A 218 -38.72 -6.49 -16.47
N ARG A 219 -37.54 -6.92 -16.95
CA ARG A 219 -36.31 -7.07 -16.17
C ARG A 219 -35.38 -5.87 -16.35
N PHE A 220 -35.59 -5.04 -17.37
CA PHE A 220 -34.82 -3.80 -17.58
C PHE A 220 -34.94 -2.84 -16.40
N TRP A 221 -36.16 -2.64 -15.86
CA TRP A 221 -36.39 -1.78 -14.69
C TRP A 221 -35.75 -2.31 -13.41
N THR A 222 -35.64 -3.62 -13.24
CA THR A 222 -34.99 -4.24 -12.06
C THR A 222 -33.48 -4.00 -12.07
N TRP A 223 -32.85 -4.08 -13.24
CA TRP A 223 -31.41 -3.77 -13.39
C TRP A 223 -31.13 -2.27 -13.33
N LEU A 224 -32.01 -1.42 -13.85
CA LEU A 224 -31.89 0.04 -13.75
C LEU A 224 -31.97 0.52 -12.27
N LEU A 225 -32.87 -0.05 -11.48
CA LEU A 225 -33.02 0.29 -10.05
C LEU A 225 -31.86 -0.22 -9.19
N THR A 226 -31.23 -1.34 -9.54
CA THR A 226 -30.09 -1.90 -8.78
C THR A 226 -28.78 -1.17 -9.15
N ALA A 227 -28.64 -0.69 -10.37
CA ALA A 227 -27.54 0.18 -10.79
C ALA A 227 -27.68 1.62 -10.25
N GLY A 228 -28.90 2.12 -10.06
CA GLY A 228 -29.15 3.44 -9.46
C GLY A 228 -28.72 3.55 -7.99
N GLY A 229 -28.93 2.49 -7.20
CA GLY A 229 -28.53 2.46 -5.77
C GLY A 229 -27.02 2.36 -5.55
N SER A 230 -26.29 1.78 -6.51
CA SER A 230 -24.82 1.70 -6.49
C SER A 230 -24.14 3.01 -6.93
N LEU A 231 -24.83 3.84 -7.74
CA LEU A 231 -24.33 5.18 -8.07
C LEU A 231 -24.39 6.12 -6.85
N VAL A 232 -25.45 6.05 -6.04
CA VAL A 232 -25.62 6.90 -4.84
C VAL A 232 -24.62 6.56 -3.74
N THR A 233 -24.22 5.29 -3.62
CA THR A 233 -23.21 4.85 -2.65
C THR A 233 -21.78 5.15 -3.13
N ALA A 234 -21.50 5.00 -4.43
CA ALA A 234 -20.22 5.42 -5.01
C ALA A 234 -19.98 6.95 -4.93
N LEU A 235 -21.04 7.76 -5.01
CA LEU A 235 -20.97 9.22 -4.84
C LEU A 235 -20.68 9.67 -3.40
N LYS A 236 -21.02 8.83 -2.41
CA LYS A 236 -20.80 9.13 -0.98
C LYS A 236 -19.35 8.89 -0.55
N GLU A 237 -18.69 7.89 -1.14
CA GLU A 237 -17.26 7.56 -0.91
C GLU A 237 -16.29 8.53 -1.60
N LEU A 238 -16.76 9.28 -2.61
CA LEU A 238 -15.97 10.29 -3.35
C LEU A 238 -16.08 11.72 -2.78
N ASN A 239 -16.73 11.90 -1.63
CA ASN A 239 -16.98 13.20 -0.99
C ASN A 239 -17.66 14.25 -1.92
N LEU A 240 -18.39 13.81 -2.94
CA LEU A 240 -19.09 14.66 -3.92
C LEU A 240 -20.38 15.31 -3.38
N VAL A 241 -20.73 15.02 -2.12
CA VAL A 241 -21.90 15.58 -1.42
C VAL A 241 -21.63 17.00 -0.90
N THR A 242 -20.38 17.46 -0.89
CA THR A 242 -20.02 18.85 -0.55
C THR A 242 -19.92 19.79 -1.77
N LEU A 243 -20.14 19.27 -3.00
CA LEU A 243 -20.10 20.08 -4.21
C LEU A 243 -21.46 20.74 -4.51
N ASP A 244 -21.41 21.96 -5.03
CA ASP A 244 -22.58 22.70 -5.50
C ASP A 244 -23.43 21.85 -6.46
N TRP A 245 -24.75 21.87 -6.29
CA TRP A 245 -25.72 21.10 -7.08
C TRP A 245 -25.58 21.33 -8.60
N ARG A 246 -25.07 22.50 -9.03
CA ARG A 246 -24.76 22.80 -10.43
C ARG A 246 -23.62 21.96 -10.98
N VAL A 247 -22.61 21.68 -10.16
CA VAL A 247 -21.47 20.83 -10.56
C VAL A 247 -21.89 19.36 -10.63
N GLN A 248 -22.77 18.93 -9.74
CA GLN A 248 -23.36 17.59 -9.80
C GLN A 248 -24.17 17.37 -11.08
N LEU A 249 -24.97 18.36 -11.50
CA LEU A 249 -25.67 18.32 -12.79
C LEU A 249 -24.71 18.29 -13.98
N ALA A 250 -23.62 19.05 -13.94
CA ALA A 250 -22.61 19.04 -15.01
C ALA A 250 -21.88 17.69 -15.13
N ILE A 251 -21.55 17.04 -14.01
CA ILE A 251 -20.95 15.70 -14.02
C ILE A 251 -21.95 14.67 -14.57
N LEU A 252 -23.22 14.77 -14.17
CA LEU A 252 -24.26 13.85 -14.62
C LEU A 252 -24.53 13.98 -16.12
N THR A 253 -24.56 15.20 -16.67
CA THR A 253 -24.71 15.42 -18.11
C THR A 253 -23.53 14.88 -18.91
N VAL A 254 -22.29 14.99 -18.40
CA VAL A 254 -21.10 14.40 -19.03
C VAL A 254 -21.17 12.87 -19.05
N ILE A 255 -21.54 12.25 -17.93
CA ILE A 255 -21.66 10.78 -17.83
C ILE A 255 -22.75 10.27 -18.79
N VAL A 256 -23.92 10.91 -18.79
CA VAL A 256 -25.03 10.55 -19.68
C VAL A 256 -24.62 10.75 -21.15
N GLY A 257 -23.92 11.84 -21.47
CA GLY A 257 -23.39 12.10 -22.81
C GLY A 257 -22.43 11.00 -23.29
N PHE A 258 -21.51 10.57 -22.43
CA PHE A 258 -20.60 9.46 -22.71
C PHE A 258 -21.33 8.13 -22.91
N ALA A 259 -22.35 7.84 -22.11
CA ALA A 259 -23.15 6.63 -22.24
C ALA A 259 -23.93 6.62 -23.56
N VAL A 260 -24.56 7.74 -23.92
CA VAL A 260 -25.27 7.90 -25.20
C VAL A 260 -24.31 7.76 -26.38
N TYR A 261 -23.13 8.38 -26.31
CA TYR A 261 -22.10 8.25 -27.34
C TYR A 261 -21.56 6.82 -27.47
N ALA A 262 -21.30 6.14 -26.36
CA ALA A 262 -20.82 4.76 -26.36
C ALA A 262 -21.86 3.81 -26.97
N ILE A 263 -23.14 4.00 -26.66
CA ILE A 263 -24.23 3.19 -27.23
C ILE A 263 -24.41 3.51 -28.71
N SER A 264 -24.37 4.80 -29.10
CA SER A 264 -24.55 5.21 -30.50
C SER A 264 -23.35 4.91 -31.39
N SER A 265 -22.15 4.74 -30.83
CA SER A 265 -20.94 4.38 -31.59
C SER A 265 -20.78 2.87 -31.81
N MET A 266 -21.59 2.02 -31.15
CA MET A 266 -21.59 0.59 -31.39
C MET A 266 -22.10 0.26 -32.81
N PRO A 267 -21.35 -0.52 -33.62
CA PRO A 267 -21.73 -0.84 -34.99
C PRO A 267 -23.14 -1.45 -35.11
N VAL A 268 -23.48 -2.34 -34.18
CA VAL A 268 -24.78 -3.02 -34.10
C VAL A 268 -25.94 -2.03 -33.88
N VAL A 269 -25.70 -0.95 -33.15
CA VAL A 269 -26.71 0.07 -32.84
C VAL A 269 -26.85 1.08 -33.99
N ARG A 270 -25.73 1.45 -34.65
CA ARG A 270 -25.76 2.31 -35.85
C ARG A 270 -26.51 1.67 -37.00
N GLU A 271 -26.31 0.37 -37.19
CA GLU A 271 -27.03 -0.42 -38.19
C GLU A 271 -28.53 -0.53 -37.88
N ALA A 272 -28.90 -0.70 -36.61
CA ALA A 272 -30.30 -0.72 -36.17
C ALA A 272 -31.01 0.65 -36.23
N LEU A 273 -30.26 1.75 -36.11
CA LEU A 273 -30.79 3.13 -36.17
C LEU A 273 -30.72 3.76 -37.57
N GLY A 274 -30.19 3.04 -38.58
CA GLY A 274 -30.07 3.55 -39.95
C GLY A 274 -29.09 4.72 -40.11
N LEU A 275 -28.17 4.89 -39.16
CA LEU A 275 -27.17 5.96 -39.16
C LEU A 275 -25.90 5.45 -39.84
N LYS A 276 -25.62 5.90 -41.08
CA LYS A 276 -24.33 5.67 -41.75
C LYS A 276 -23.18 6.36 -41.02
#